data_AF-A0AB74BYQ7-F1
#
_entry.id   AF-A0AB74BYQ7-F1
#
_cell.length_a   1.000
_cell.length_b   1.000
_cell.length_c   1.000
_cell.angle_alpha   90.00
_cell.angle_beta   90.00
_cell.angle_gamma   90.00
#
_symmetry.space_group_name_H-M   'P 1'
#
loop_
_entity.id
_entity.type
_entity.pdbx_description
1 polymer ?
#
loop_
_entity_poly.entity_id
_entity_poly.type
_entity_poly.pdbx_seq_one_letter_code
_entity_poly.pdbx_strand_id
1 'polypeptide(L)'
;MADPEMKSAKTEPSNIEDNVEQLAGDYSNIASRDKALNLLANRHIVFDPNSPQAKRVRQKIDMHIMPMIFVIYCLQLMDKNSLSYAAIMGIKQDTNLTPSQYSWLGSLVYFGYLVGDIPVTFLMQRLPISKYFSIMCMIWGIIVALHAVCHDFASLATVRFFLGAIEVSTVPVAILITGTFYTKEEQVTRVAIWYTTSGWAAVFGGFLAWAMYRADSFRWQGLFVLYGAMTFLTGVVLFLFLAASPTEAKWLTEEEKVIALERVRGNKTGTEIWKFNASQLREALHDVRLYLTFLVLISIGMPNGGLTAFGPTIINNFGYDVPTTQLLNVGSGAAQVVGVVLALFVAKWTNRTIAGVFPLVLACVGAAMMLGISSSNNNARYGGYVLAYQFPICVLSINTFMTAGISGTTKKFAFGCAYQLGYAIGNIIGPQTYRASDAPDYYTAKYTMLAFFVVAAILIGIYGVLHHRWNQRNEKHGPAPMPEHSSAIENEEFADFTDFQMRNFKYPL
;
A
#
# COMPACT_ATOMS: atom_id res chain seq x y z
N MET A 1 43.04 28.30 60.11
CA MET A 1 43.06 26.96 59.50
C MET A 1 41.69 26.34 59.80
N ALA A 2 40.96 25.95 58.74
CA ALA A 2 39.72 25.16 58.68
C ALA A 2 38.35 25.73 59.16
N ASP A 3 37.44 25.85 58.17
CA ASP A 3 35.95 25.80 58.05
C ASP A 3 34.95 26.22 59.15
N PRO A 4 33.76 26.70 58.70
CA PRO A 4 32.54 25.98 59.07
C PRO A 4 31.40 25.90 58.01
N GLU A 5 30.48 24.97 58.32
CA GLU A 5 29.32 24.44 57.61
C GLU A 5 28.10 25.39 57.37
N MET A 6 27.21 24.82 56.55
CA MET A 6 25.96 25.26 55.91
C MET A 6 24.69 25.26 56.80
N LYS A 7 23.72 26.15 56.48
CA LYS A 7 22.23 26.07 56.59
C LYS A 7 21.65 27.45 56.15
N SER A 8 20.47 27.70 55.59
CA SER A 8 19.33 26.98 54.97
C SER A 8 18.32 28.10 54.56
N ALA A 9 17.58 28.03 53.44
CA ALA A 9 16.37 28.86 53.24
C ALA A 9 15.30 28.15 52.37
N LYS A 10 14.03 28.34 52.75
CA LYS A 10 12.80 27.65 52.31
C LYS A 10 12.16 28.29 51.06
N THR A 11 11.35 27.53 50.32
CA THR A 11 10.34 28.04 49.35
C THR A 11 9.06 27.19 49.33
N GLU A 12 7.91 27.86 49.14
CA GLU A 12 6.51 27.40 49.30
C GLU A 12 5.94 26.53 48.14
N PRO A 13 4.83 25.78 48.35
CA PRO A 13 4.20 24.93 47.32
C PRO A 13 2.79 25.43 46.90
N SER A 14 2.58 25.87 45.65
CA SER A 14 1.21 26.11 45.13
C SER A 14 0.99 26.05 43.60
N ASN A 15 1.94 25.55 42.78
CA ASN A 15 1.80 25.53 41.30
C ASN A 15 1.79 24.12 40.67
N ILE A 16 1.61 23.07 41.48
CA ILE A 16 1.71 21.68 41.01
C ILE A 16 0.32 21.09 40.72
N GLU A 17 -0.71 21.41 41.50
CA GLU A 17 -2.03 20.78 41.34
C GLU A 17 -2.75 21.20 40.05
N ASP A 18 -2.67 22.48 39.66
CA ASP A 18 -3.28 22.96 38.40
C ASP A 18 -2.61 22.35 37.15
N ASN A 19 -1.30 22.06 37.22
CA ASN A 19 -0.59 21.35 36.14
C ASN A 19 -0.95 19.87 36.08
N VAL A 20 -1.32 19.25 37.21
CA VAL A 20 -1.72 17.84 37.27
C VAL A 20 -3.12 17.64 36.68
N GLU A 21 -4.05 18.57 36.85
CA GLU A 21 -5.38 18.51 36.20
C GLU A 21 -5.31 18.77 34.70
N GLN A 22 -4.43 19.68 34.25
CA GLN A 22 -4.22 19.92 32.82
C GLN A 22 -3.52 18.75 32.12
N LEU A 23 -2.55 18.11 32.80
CA LEU A 23 -1.98 16.83 32.39
C LEU A 23 -3.03 15.71 32.40
N ALA A 24 -3.91 15.64 33.40
CA ALA A 24 -5.02 14.69 33.49
C ALA A 24 -6.03 14.82 32.32
N GLY A 25 -6.23 16.04 31.82
CA GLY A 25 -6.97 16.31 30.57
C GLY A 25 -6.32 15.67 29.34
N ASP A 26 -5.00 15.71 29.23
CA ASP A 26 -4.23 15.01 28.18
C ASP A 26 -4.21 13.47 28.39
N TYR A 27 -4.33 12.99 29.63
CA TYR A 27 -4.53 11.57 29.94
C TYR A 27 -5.90 11.02 29.50
N SER A 28 -6.89 11.86 29.21
CA SER A 28 -8.17 11.38 28.65
C SER A 28 -8.02 10.77 27.25
N ASN A 29 -6.99 11.18 26.49
CA ASN A 29 -6.61 10.58 25.20
C ASN A 29 -5.76 9.29 25.35
N ILE A 30 -5.33 8.96 26.57
CA ILE A 30 -4.63 7.71 26.93
C ILE A 30 -5.64 6.58 27.25
N ALA A 31 -6.94 6.89 27.34
CA ALA A 31 -8.01 5.96 27.72
C ALA A 31 -8.20 4.72 26.80
N SER A 32 -7.60 4.69 25.60
CA SER A 32 -7.58 3.50 24.74
C SER A 32 -6.48 2.49 25.11
N ARG A 33 -5.37 2.95 25.71
CA ARG A 33 -4.24 2.10 26.13
C ARG A 33 -4.53 1.33 27.41
N ASP A 34 -5.38 1.89 28.27
CA ASP A 34 -5.65 1.32 29.58
C ASP A 34 -6.59 0.11 29.50
N LYS A 35 -7.48 0.02 28.50
CA LYS A 35 -8.38 -1.13 28.36
C LYS A 35 -7.65 -2.43 28.03
N ALA A 36 -6.67 -2.39 27.13
CA ALA A 36 -5.91 -3.58 26.75
C ALA A 36 -5.03 -4.08 27.90
N LEU A 37 -4.32 -3.17 28.57
CA LEU A 37 -3.50 -3.49 29.75
C LEU A 37 -4.35 -3.95 30.94
N ASN A 38 -5.48 -3.30 31.23
CA ASN A 38 -6.42 -3.75 32.27
C ASN A 38 -7.06 -5.11 31.94
N LEU A 39 -7.35 -5.41 30.67
CA LEU A 39 -7.86 -6.72 30.26
C LEU A 39 -6.82 -7.83 30.45
N LEU A 40 -5.56 -7.56 30.14
CA LEU A 40 -4.45 -8.50 30.29
C LEU A 40 -4.02 -8.67 31.76
N ALA A 41 -3.98 -7.59 32.54
CA ALA A 41 -3.60 -7.60 33.95
C ALA A 41 -4.59 -8.37 34.84
N ASN A 42 -5.88 -8.36 34.47
CA ASN A 42 -6.94 -9.06 35.22
C ASN A 42 -7.12 -10.53 34.82
N ARG A 43 -6.46 -11.01 33.76
CA ARG A 43 -6.60 -12.40 33.27
C ARG A 43 -5.26 -12.95 32.76
N HIS A 44 -4.50 -13.59 33.63
CA HIS A 44 -3.35 -14.40 33.22
C HIS A 44 -3.83 -15.70 32.54
N ILE A 45 -3.78 -15.71 31.21
CA ILE A 45 -4.01 -16.92 30.41
C ILE A 45 -2.64 -17.46 29.99
N VAL A 46 -2.39 -18.75 30.23
CA VAL A 46 -1.26 -19.46 29.61
C VAL A 46 -1.58 -19.56 28.12
N PHE A 47 -1.00 -18.65 27.34
CA PHE A 47 -1.28 -18.54 25.90
C PHE A 47 -0.46 -19.57 25.12
N ASP A 48 -1.14 -20.56 24.54
CA ASP A 48 -0.59 -21.42 23.50
C ASP A 48 -1.04 -20.91 22.11
N PRO A 49 -0.11 -20.42 21.26
CA PRO A 49 -0.40 -19.98 19.89
C PRO A 49 -1.08 -21.04 19.01
N ASN A 50 -0.87 -22.32 19.32
CA ASN A 50 -1.40 -23.45 18.55
C ASN A 50 -2.72 -24.01 19.10
N SER A 51 -3.22 -23.46 20.21
CA SER A 51 -4.47 -23.89 20.83
C SER A 51 -5.64 -23.78 19.85
N PRO A 52 -6.64 -24.69 19.94
CA PRO A 52 -7.85 -24.61 19.13
C PRO A 52 -8.60 -23.27 19.27
N GLN A 53 -8.51 -22.65 20.44
CA GLN A 53 -9.13 -21.35 20.74
C GLN A 53 -8.44 -20.21 19.98
N ALA A 54 -7.10 -20.15 19.97
CA ALA A 54 -6.35 -19.16 19.20
C ALA A 54 -6.63 -19.25 17.69
N LYS A 55 -6.78 -20.48 17.17
CA LYS A 55 -7.15 -20.71 15.75
C LYS A 55 -8.57 -20.25 15.43
N ARG A 56 -9.54 -20.51 16.32
CA ARG A 56 -10.93 -20.01 16.16
C ARG A 56 -10.99 -18.49 16.17
N VAL A 57 -10.30 -17.84 17.10
CA VAL A 57 -10.22 -16.38 17.17
C VAL A 57 -9.60 -15.82 15.89
N ARG A 58 -8.51 -16.41 15.40
CA ARG A 58 -7.90 -16.03 14.12
C ARG A 58 -8.88 -16.13 12.95
N GLN A 59 -9.58 -17.26 12.82
CA GLN A 59 -10.56 -17.46 11.74
C GLN A 59 -11.70 -16.44 11.83
N LYS A 60 -12.16 -16.12 13.04
CA LYS A 60 -13.18 -15.10 13.27
C LYS A 60 -12.70 -13.71 12.86
N ILE A 61 -11.45 -13.35 13.19
CA ILE A 61 -10.80 -12.12 12.74
C ILE A 61 -10.70 -12.10 11.20
N ASP A 62 -10.24 -13.20 10.59
CA ASP A 62 -10.15 -13.33 9.14
C ASP A 62 -11.52 -13.13 8.47
N MET A 63 -12.59 -13.71 9.01
CA MET A 63 -13.94 -13.57 8.43
C MET A 63 -14.54 -12.16 8.52
N HIS A 64 -14.08 -11.32 9.46
CA HIS A 64 -14.60 -9.96 9.60
C HIS A 64 -13.68 -8.94 8.93
N ILE A 65 -12.39 -8.94 9.27
CA ILE A 65 -11.44 -7.91 8.83
C ILE A 65 -11.01 -8.10 7.37
N MET A 66 -10.71 -9.34 6.93
CA MET A 66 -10.17 -9.54 5.58
C MET A 66 -11.16 -9.19 4.47
N PRO A 67 -12.46 -9.58 4.52
CA PRO A 67 -13.41 -9.15 3.50
C PRO A 67 -13.53 -7.62 3.41
N MET A 68 -13.53 -6.93 4.55
CA MET A 68 -13.59 -5.47 4.59
C MET A 68 -12.37 -4.82 3.91
N ILE A 69 -11.15 -5.25 4.27
CA ILE A 69 -9.92 -4.75 3.65
C ILE A 69 -9.84 -5.13 2.16
N PHE A 70 -10.27 -6.34 1.81
CA PHE A 70 -10.27 -6.82 0.43
C PHE A 70 -11.20 -5.99 -0.46
N VAL A 71 -12.44 -5.76 -0.01
CA VAL A 71 -13.43 -4.99 -0.79
C VAL A 71 -12.96 -3.56 -0.96
N ILE A 72 -12.51 -2.88 0.11
CA ILE A 72 -12.13 -1.48 0.00
C ILE A 72 -10.90 -1.27 -0.88
N TYR A 73 -9.90 -2.15 -0.77
CA TYR A 73 -8.71 -2.09 -1.61
C TYR A 73 -9.01 -2.49 -3.06
N CYS A 74 -9.96 -3.40 -3.29
CA CYS A 74 -10.45 -3.72 -4.64
C CYS A 74 -11.15 -2.51 -5.27
N LEU A 75 -12.05 -1.84 -4.54
CA LEU A 75 -12.71 -0.62 -5.01
C LEU A 75 -11.72 0.49 -5.31
N GLN A 76 -10.66 0.60 -4.51
CA GLN A 76 -9.57 1.56 -4.75
C GLN A 76 -8.94 1.37 -6.13
N LEU A 77 -8.61 0.13 -6.48
CA LEU A 77 -7.99 -0.18 -7.76
C LEU A 77 -9.00 -0.11 -8.93
N MET A 78 -10.28 -0.41 -8.68
CA MET A 78 -11.34 -0.20 -9.67
C MET A 78 -11.50 1.28 -10.03
N ASP A 79 -11.49 2.16 -9.02
CA ASP A 79 -11.63 3.60 -9.22
C ASP A 79 -10.44 4.19 -9.98
N LYS A 80 -9.22 3.72 -9.73
CA LYS A 80 -8.05 4.11 -10.55
C LYS A 80 -8.20 3.73 -12.02
N ASN A 81 -8.76 2.55 -12.30
CA ASN A 81 -8.97 2.07 -13.66
C ASN A 81 -10.23 2.67 -14.33
N SER A 82 -11.15 3.27 -13.56
CA SER A 82 -12.43 3.78 -14.07
C SER A 82 -12.27 4.75 -15.24
N LEU A 83 -11.25 5.63 -15.22
CA LEU A 83 -10.98 6.55 -16.33
C LEU A 83 -10.75 5.81 -17.64
N SER A 84 -9.97 4.73 -17.60
CA SER A 84 -9.53 4.05 -18.81
C SER A 84 -10.63 3.20 -19.41
N TYR A 85 -11.56 2.69 -18.59
CA TYR A 85 -12.82 2.12 -19.07
C TYR A 85 -13.70 3.20 -19.70
N ALA A 86 -13.89 4.34 -19.03
CA ALA A 86 -14.69 5.45 -19.55
C ALA A 86 -14.15 6.00 -20.90
N ALA A 87 -12.83 5.92 -21.12
CA ALA A 87 -12.17 6.38 -22.33
C ALA A 87 -12.68 5.71 -23.61
N ILE A 88 -12.94 4.40 -23.57
CA ILE A 88 -13.49 3.65 -24.70
C ILE A 88 -15.03 3.67 -24.72
N MET A 89 -15.66 4.22 -23.68
CA MET A 89 -17.11 4.37 -23.58
C MET A 89 -17.62 5.72 -24.10
N GLY A 90 -16.75 6.71 -24.34
CA GLY A 90 -17.12 7.99 -24.98
C GLY A 90 -16.78 9.26 -24.19
N ILE A 91 -16.17 9.16 -23.02
CA ILE A 91 -15.91 10.34 -22.16
C ILE A 91 -15.09 11.43 -22.89
N LYS A 92 -14.16 11.03 -23.77
CA LYS A 92 -13.30 11.97 -24.50
C LYS A 92 -14.12 12.85 -25.45
N GLN A 93 -15.09 12.26 -26.13
CA GLN A 93 -15.98 12.95 -27.06
C GLN A 93 -16.99 13.81 -26.31
N ASP A 94 -17.61 13.27 -25.27
CA ASP A 94 -18.68 13.97 -24.52
C ASP A 94 -18.18 15.19 -23.75
N THR A 95 -16.89 15.22 -23.38
CA THR A 95 -16.27 16.32 -22.61
C THR A 95 -15.24 17.13 -23.42
N ASN A 96 -15.18 16.91 -24.74
CA ASN A 96 -14.27 17.60 -25.68
C ASN A 96 -12.80 17.58 -25.24
N LEU A 97 -12.33 16.45 -24.71
CA LEU A 97 -10.97 16.33 -24.19
C LEU A 97 -9.96 16.20 -25.32
N THR A 98 -8.93 17.05 -25.28
CA THR A 98 -7.73 16.82 -26.08
C THR A 98 -6.97 15.58 -25.55
N PRO A 99 -6.20 14.88 -26.40
CA PRO A 99 -5.39 13.74 -25.95
C PRO A 99 -4.42 14.10 -24.82
N SER A 100 -3.83 15.31 -24.86
CA SER A 100 -2.94 15.79 -23.80
C SER A 100 -3.67 16.00 -22.47
N GLN A 101 -4.86 16.61 -22.51
CA GLN A 101 -5.71 16.76 -21.33
C GLN A 101 -6.09 15.39 -20.73
N TYR A 102 -6.40 14.39 -21.56
CA TYR A 102 -6.67 13.05 -21.09
C TYR A 102 -5.47 12.43 -20.34
N SER A 103 -4.24 12.59 -20.85
CA SER A 103 -3.03 12.15 -20.13
C SER A 103 -2.88 12.86 -18.78
N TRP A 104 -3.15 14.18 -18.73
CA TRP A 104 -3.14 14.94 -17.48
C TRP A 104 -4.20 14.47 -16.48
N LEU A 105 -5.39 14.07 -16.93
CA LEU A 105 -6.42 13.49 -16.05
C LEU A 105 -5.96 12.19 -15.37
N GLY A 106 -5.08 11.42 -16.03
CA GLY A 106 -4.43 10.25 -15.42
C GLY A 106 -3.39 10.65 -14.37
N SER A 107 -2.61 11.69 -14.62
CA SER A 107 -1.56 12.17 -13.71
C SER A 107 -2.12 12.91 -12.48
N LEU A 108 -3.23 13.65 -12.61
CA LEU A 108 -3.77 14.54 -11.57
C LEU A 108 -4.18 13.82 -10.27
N VAL A 109 -4.63 12.58 -10.35
CA VAL A 109 -4.92 11.75 -9.16
C VAL A 109 -3.67 11.62 -8.30
N TYR A 110 -2.50 11.44 -8.89
CA TYR A 110 -1.25 11.25 -8.16
C TYR A 110 -0.67 12.56 -7.62
N PHE A 111 -0.97 13.71 -8.22
CA PHE A 111 -0.71 15.01 -7.59
C PHE A 111 -1.57 15.21 -6.35
N GLY A 112 -2.87 14.89 -6.45
CA GLY A 112 -3.77 14.89 -5.30
C GLY A 112 -3.28 13.96 -4.19
N TYR A 113 -2.83 12.77 -4.57
CA TYR A 113 -2.26 11.78 -3.67
C TYR A 113 -1.07 12.34 -2.88
N LEU A 114 -0.11 12.99 -3.55
CA LEU A 114 1.06 13.60 -2.88
C LEU A 114 0.67 14.70 -1.90
N VAL A 115 -0.30 15.54 -2.28
CA VAL A 115 -0.78 16.63 -1.42
C VAL A 115 -1.56 16.07 -0.23
N GLY A 116 -2.38 15.05 -0.45
CA GLY A 116 -3.20 14.41 0.58
C GLY A 116 -2.42 13.56 1.59
N ASP A 117 -1.26 13.03 1.21
CA ASP A 117 -0.47 12.13 2.06
C ASP A 117 -0.07 12.79 3.39
N ILE A 118 0.33 14.06 3.35
CA ILE A 118 0.74 14.86 4.53
C ILE A 118 -0.41 15.06 5.52
N PRO A 119 -1.56 15.68 5.14
CA PRO A 119 -2.66 15.90 6.07
C PRO A 119 -3.29 14.59 6.55
N VAL A 120 -3.39 13.57 5.68
CA VAL A 120 -3.95 12.27 6.06
C VAL A 120 -3.08 11.59 7.12
N THR A 121 -1.76 11.56 6.93
CA THR A 121 -0.83 10.97 7.90
C THR A 121 -0.93 11.68 9.26
N PHE A 122 -1.06 13.00 9.26
CA PHE A 122 -1.24 13.79 10.47
C PHE A 122 -2.60 13.52 11.18
N LEU A 123 -3.69 13.46 10.41
CA LEU A 123 -5.04 13.22 10.95
C LEU A 123 -5.21 11.79 11.47
N MET A 124 -4.61 10.81 10.81
CA MET A 124 -4.64 9.41 11.23
C MET A 124 -4.06 9.17 12.63
N GLN A 125 -3.13 10.02 13.08
CA GLN A 125 -2.54 9.92 14.42
C GLN A 125 -3.43 10.51 15.52
N ARG A 126 -4.39 11.38 15.16
CA ARG A 126 -5.20 12.16 16.13
C ARG A 126 -6.65 11.72 16.20
N LEU A 127 -7.16 11.10 15.14
CA LEU A 127 -8.55 10.71 15.02
C LEU A 127 -8.73 9.19 15.22
N PRO A 128 -9.90 8.75 15.70
CA PRO A 128 -10.21 7.32 15.75
C PRO A 128 -10.19 6.74 14.34
N ILE A 129 -9.18 5.90 14.07
CA ILE A 129 -8.80 5.40 12.73
C ILE A 129 -9.99 4.80 11.98
N SER A 130 -10.79 3.96 12.65
CA SER A 130 -11.96 3.30 12.02
C SER A 130 -12.98 4.31 11.50
N LYS A 131 -13.39 5.28 12.34
CA LYS A 131 -14.39 6.29 11.96
C LYS A 131 -13.84 7.24 10.91
N TYR A 132 -12.60 7.71 11.10
CA TYR A 132 -11.92 8.58 10.15
C TYR A 132 -11.86 7.93 8.76
N PHE A 133 -11.35 6.70 8.69
CA PHE A 133 -11.21 5.99 7.42
C PHE A 133 -12.56 5.75 6.73
N SER A 134 -13.58 5.39 7.50
CA SER A 134 -14.93 5.16 6.97
C SER A 134 -15.55 6.43 6.40
N ILE A 135 -15.37 7.59 7.06
CA ILE A 135 -15.81 8.89 6.55
C ILE A 135 -15.05 9.27 5.28
N MET A 136 -13.72 9.05 5.24
CA MET A 136 -12.93 9.27 4.03
C MET A 136 -13.42 8.39 2.88
N CYS A 137 -13.76 7.12 3.13
CA CYS A 137 -14.36 6.24 2.11
C CYS A 137 -15.72 6.74 1.60
N MET A 138 -16.58 7.26 2.49
CA MET A 138 -17.85 7.85 2.08
C MET A 138 -17.63 9.09 1.20
N ILE A 139 -16.73 10.01 1.60
CA ILE A 139 -16.39 11.20 0.81
C ILE A 139 -15.79 10.79 -0.54
N TRP A 140 -14.88 9.82 -0.54
CA TRP A 140 -14.30 9.25 -1.76
C TRP A 140 -15.38 8.72 -2.70
N GLY A 141 -16.34 7.91 -2.23
CA GLY A 141 -17.44 7.42 -3.05
C GLY A 141 -18.28 8.54 -3.67
N ILE A 142 -18.54 9.62 -2.92
CA ILE A 142 -19.24 10.81 -3.45
C ILE A 142 -18.42 11.47 -4.56
N ILE A 143 -17.11 11.67 -4.36
CA ILE A 143 -16.22 12.26 -5.38
C ILE A 143 -16.18 11.40 -6.65
N VAL A 144 -16.18 10.08 -6.52
CA VAL A 144 -16.24 9.17 -7.69
C VAL A 144 -17.55 9.39 -8.44
N ALA A 145 -18.70 9.43 -7.75
CA ALA A 145 -19.99 9.69 -8.38
C ALA A 145 -20.07 11.08 -9.04
N LEU A 146 -19.41 12.11 -8.49
CA LEU A 146 -19.37 13.45 -9.07
C LEU A 146 -18.69 13.51 -10.44
N HIS A 147 -17.90 12.51 -10.84
CA HIS A 147 -17.36 12.46 -12.21
C HIS A 147 -18.47 12.41 -13.26
N ALA A 148 -19.62 11.82 -12.94
CA ALA A 148 -20.74 11.66 -13.87
C ALA A 148 -21.36 12.98 -14.34
N VAL A 149 -21.20 14.06 -13.55
CA VAL A 149 -21.72 15.40 -13.86
C VAL A 149 -20.65 16.35 -14.40
N CYS A 150 -19.44 15.86 -14.64
CA CYS A 150 -18.35 16.65 -15.19
C CYS A 150 -18.48 16.75 -16.72
N HIS A 151 -18.47 17.97 -17.25
CA HIS A 151 -18.69 18.24 -18.68
C HIS A 151 -17.46 18.80 -19.40
N ASP A 152 -16.39 19.11 -18.67
CA ASP A 152 -15.18 19.72 -19.22
C ASP A 152 -13.91 19.19 -18.53
N PHE A 153 -12.75 19.57 -19.07
CA PHE A 153 -11.46 19.20 -18.48
C PHE A 153 -11.30 19.72 -17.05
N ALA A 154 -11.74 20.96 -16.76
CA ALA A 154 -11.52 21.60 -15.47
C ALA A 154 -12.28 20.88 -14.34
N SER A 155 -13.54 20.52 -14.56
CA SER A 155 -14.36 19.74 -13.63
C SER A 155 -13.77 18.36 -13.41
N LEU A 156 -13.44 17.63 -14.49
CA LEU A 156 -12.79 16.31 -14.37
C LEU A 156 -11.45 16.37 -13.64
N ALA A 157 -10.63 17.38 -13.95
CA ALA A 157 -9.33 17.59 -13.31
C ALA A 157 -9.46 17.84 -11.80
N THR A 158 -10.44 18.68 -11.41
CA THR A 158 -10.70 19.04 -10.02
C THR A 158 -11.14 17.82 -9.21
N VAL A 159 -12.14 17.08 -9.71
CA VAL A 159 -12.66 15.88 -9.04
C VAL A 159 -11.57 14.80 -8.95
N ARG A 160 -10.72 14.65 -9.97
CA ARG A 160 -9.55 13.74 -9.95
C ARG A 160 -8.51 14.10 -8.91
N PHE A 161 -8.19 15.39 -8.77
CA PHE A 161 -7.24 15.84 -7.77
C PHE A 161 -7.75 15.55 -6.35
N PHE A 162 -9.00 15.90 -6.06
CA PHE A 162 -9.59 15.60 -4.75
C PHE A 162 -9.76 14.12 -4.48
N LEU A 163 -10.06 13.32 -5.52
CA LEU A 163 -10.10 11.86 -5.43
C LEU A 163 -8.79 11.34 -4.85
N GLY A 164 -7.66 11.69 -5.47
CA GLY A 164 -6.35 11.26 -5.00
C GLY A 164 -6.02 11.71 -3.58
N ALA A 165 -6.41 12.94 -3.22
CA ALA A 165 -6.15 13.50 -1.89
C ALA A 165 -6.90 12.79 -0.75
N ILE A 166 -8.06 12.20 -1.02
CA ILE A 166 -8.86 11.46 -0.03
C ILE A 166 -8.48 9.97 -0.01
N GLU A 167 -8.24 9.40 -1.19
CA GLU A 167 -7.98 7.97 -1.41
C GLU A 167 -6.64 7.50 -0.78
N VAL A 168 -5.68 8.41 -0.57
CA VAL A 168 -4.35 8.11 0.00
C VAL A 168 -4.39 7.42 1.36
N SER A 169 -5.44 7.62 2.15
CA SER A 169 -5.60 7.02 3.49
C SER A 169 -5.74 5.49 3.49
N THR A 170 -6.18 4.89 2.38
CA THR A 170 -6.58 3.47 2.33
C THR A 170 -5.43 2.52 2.61
N VAL A 171 -4.28 2.70 1.96
CA VAL A 171 -3.13 1.79 2.11
C VAL A 171 -2.54 1.86 3.53
N PRO A 172 -2.21 3.04 4.09
CA PRO A 172 -1.71 3.13 5.46
C PRO A 172 -2.67 2.55 6.51
N VAL A 173 -3.99 2.81 6.37
CA VAL A 173 -4.99 2.27 7.30
C VAL A 173 -5.06 0.75 7.22
N ALA A 174 -5.07 0.19 6.01
CA ALA A 174 -5.10 -1.26 5.84
C ALA A 174 -3.84 -1.95 6.38
N ILE A 175 -2.65 -1.35 6.22
CA ILE A 175 -1.42 -1.84 6.86
C ILE A 175 -1.54 -1.81 8.38
N LEU A 176 -2.02 -0.68 8.93
CA LEU A 176 -2.15 -0.50 10.37
C LEU A 176 -3.11 -1.51 10.99
N ILE A 177 -4.32 -1.66 10.44
CA ILE A 177 -5.31 -2.63 10.90
C ILE A 177 -4.76 -4.06 10.80
N THR A 178 -4.09 -4.38 9.69
CA THR A 178 -3.46 -5.70 9.53
C THR A 178 -2.38 -5.93 10.61
N GLY A 179 -1.58 -4.90 10.92
CA GLY A 179 -0.58 -4.93 11.98
C GLY A 179 -1.13 -5.09 13.40
N THR A 180 -2.36 -4.61 13.64
CA THR A 180 -3.03 -4.68 14.95
C THR A 180 -3.70 -6.03 15.21
N PHE A 181 -4.20 -6.72 14.18
CA PHE A 181 -4.96 -7.97 14.33
C PHE A 181 -4.18 -9.26 14.03
N TYR A 182 -3.07 -9.18 13.29
CA TYR A 182 -2.33 -10.34 12.80
C TYR A 182 -0.89 -10.37 13.29
N THR A 183 -0.37 -11.57 13.55
CA THR A 183 1.06 -11.77 13.88
C THR A 183 1.95 -11.46 12.68
N LYS A 184 3.25 -11.16 12.88
CA LYS A 184 4.20 -10.87 11.78
C LYS A 184 4.20 -11.93 10.68
N GLU A 185 4.12 -13.21 11.05
CA GLU A 185 4.05 -14.33 10.10
C GLU A 185 2.73 -14.33 9.33
N GLU A 186 1.63 -14.03 10.01
CA GLU A 186 0.29 -13.99 9.42
C GLU A 186 0.11 -12.80 8.48
N GLN A 187 0.73 -11.66 8.80
CA GLN A 187 0.68 -10.43 8.00
C GLN A 187 1.15 -10.68 6.58
N VAL A 188 2.21 -11.46 6.35
CA VAL A 188 2.73 -11.73 5.00
C VAL A 188 1.65 -12.36 4.10
N THR A 189 0.91 -13.34 4.60
CA THR A 189 -0.14 -14.01 3.83
C THR A 189 -1.35 -13.10 3.59
N ARG A 190 -1.77 -12.31 4.59
CA ARG A 190 -2.88 -11.36 4.43
C ARG A 190 -2.49 -10.23 3.48
N VAL A 191 -1.22 -9.82 3.55
CA VAL A 191 -0.61 -8.88 2.64
C VAL A 191 -0.45 -9.48 1.22
N ALA A 192 -0.44 -10.79 1.06
CA ALA A 192 -0.56 -11.36 -0.28
C ALA A 192 -2.02 -11.30 -0.79
N ILE A 193 -2.98 -11.64 0.06
CA ILE A 193 -4.41 -11.71 -0.28
C ILE A 193 -4.96 -10.38 -0.76
N TRP A 194 -4.82 -9.30 0.01
CA TRP A 194 -5.26 -7.97 -0.45
C TRP A 194 -4.53 -7.51 -1.74
N TYR A 195 -3.27 -7.91 -2.01
CA TYR A 195 -2.58 -7.55 -3.27
C TYR A 195 -3.19 -8.27 -4.48
N THR A 196 -3.82 -9.44 -4.32
CA THR A 196 -4.57 -10.08 -5.41
C THR A 196 -5.72 -9.22 -5.92
N THR A 197 -6.18 -8.24 -5.13
CA THR A 197 -7.26 -7.34 -5.54
C THR A 197 -6.90 -6.50 -6.77
N SER A 198 -5.62 -6.35 -7.15
CA SER A 198 -5.26 -5.70 -8.41
C SER A 198 -5.82 -6.44 -9.62
N GLY A 199 -5.75 -7.78 -9.58
CA GLY A 199 -6.35 -8.63 -10.60
C GLY A 199 -7.87 -8.64 -10.50
N TRP A 200 -8.41 -8.76 -9.27
CA TRP A 200 -9.87 -8.75 -9.06
C TRP A 200 -10.53 -7.42 -9.44
N ALA A 201 -9.85 -6.29 -9.24
CA ALA A 201 -10.31 -4.98 -9.65
C ALA A 201 -10.43 -4.87 -11.17
N ALA A 202 -9.52 -5.49 -11.93
CA ALA A 202 -9.65 -5.57 -13.39
C ALA A 202 -10.77 -6.55 -13.82
N VAL A 203 -10.99 -7.65 -13.08
CA VAL A 203 -12.09 -8.61 -13.30
C VAL A 203 -13.45 -7.94 -13.10
N PHE A 204 -13.69 -7.40 -11.91
CA PHE A 204 -14.95 -6.71 -11.61
C PHE A 204 -15.08 -5.42 -12.40
N GLY A 205 -13.98 -4.68 -12.57
CA GLY A 205 -13.95 -3.42 -13.31
C GLY A 205 -14.38 -3.60 -14.76
N GLY A 206 -13.72 -4.51 -15.49
CA GLY A 206 -14.06 -4.83 -16.88
C GLY A 206 -15.47 -5.42 -17.03
N PHE A 207 -15.91 -6.28 -16.10
CA PHE A 207 -17.26 -6.86 -16.14
C PHE A 207 -18.35 -5.80 -15.95
N LEU A 208 -18.20 -4.92 -14.95
CA LEU A 208 -19.16 -3.84 -14.70
C LEU A 208 -19.14 -2.80 -15.83
N ALA A 209 -17.97 -2.48 -16.38
CA ALA A 209 -17.88 -1.60 -17.55
C ALA A 209 -18.59 -2.20 -18.78
N TRP A 210 -18.45 -3.50 -19.02
CA TRP A 210 -19.19 -4.21 -20.06
C TRP A 210 -20.71 -4.17 -19.83
N ALA A 211 -21.16 -4.42 -18.59
CA ALA A 211 -22.58 -4.40 -18.24
C ALA A 211 -23.19 -3.01 -18.42
N MET A 212 -22.49 -1.97 -17.95
CA MET A 212 -22.93 -0.58 -18.09
C MET A 212 -22.90 -0.11 -19.55
N TYR A 213 -21.94 -0.55 -20.36
CA TYR A 213 -21.90 -0.21 -21.77
C TYR A 213 -23.12 -0.72 -22.57
N ARG A 214 -23.73 -1.83 -22.11
CA ARG A 214 -24.96 -2.39 -22.71
C ARG A 214 -26.24 -1.73 -22.21
N ALA A 215 -26.18 -0.93 -21.14
CA ALA A 215 -27.34 -0.19 -20.68
C ALA A 215 -27.52 1.07 -21.52
N ASP A 216 -28.63 1.19 -22.25
CA ASP A 216 -28.88 2.28 -23.21
C ASP A 216 -28.90 3.68 -22.59
N SER A 217 -29.12 3.81 -21.27
CA SER A 217 -29.41 5.10 -20.62
C SER A 217 -28.18 5.91 -20.22
N PHE A 218 -27.13 5.28 -19.68
CA PHE A 218 -25.96 5.98 -19.14
C PHE A 218 -24.69 5.16 -19.39
N ARG A 219 -23.84 5.62 -20.34
CA ARG A 219 -22.61 4.93 -20.73
C ARG A 219 -21.56 5.05 -19.62
N TRP A 220 -20.72 6.08 -19.68
CA TRP A 220 -19.61 6.23 -18.73
C TRP A 220 -20.05 6.89 -17.42
N GLN A 221 -21.06 7.77 -17.46
CA GLN A 221 -21.62 8.40 -16.26
C GLN A 221 -22.18 7.36 -15.30
N GLY A 222 -22.90 6.36 -15.83
CA GLY A 222 -23.48 5.28 -15.04
C GLY A 222 -22.40 4.43 -14.35
N LEU A 223 -21.24 4.23 -14.99
CA LEU A 223 -20.11 3.52 -14.39
C LEU A 223 -19.58 4.25 -13.16
N PHE A 224 -19.37 5.57 -13.25
CA PHE A 224 -18.89 6.37 -12.11
C PHE A 224 -19.92 6.44 -10.98
N VAL A 225 -21.21 6.58 -11.28
CA VAL A 225 -22.27 6.54 -10.26
C VAL A 225 -22.30 5.17 -9.57
N LEU A 226 -22.19 4.08 -10.31
CA LEU A 226 -22.18 2.74 -9.76
C LEU A 226 -20.98 2.52 -8.84
N TYR A 227 -19.77 2.86 -9.29
CA TYR A 227 -18.56 2.71 -8.48
C TYR A 227 -18.61 3.59 -7.24
N GLY A 228 -19.01 4.86 -7.40
CA GLY A 228 -19.17 5.78 -6.28
C GLY A 228 -20.19 5.30 -5.25
N ALA A 229 -21.30 4.72 -5.70
CA ALA A 229 -22.30 4.11 -4.81
C ALA A 229 -21.75 2.89 -4.07
N MET A 230 -21.02 1.99 -4.75
CA MET A 230 -20.39 0.83 -4.13
C MET A 230 -19.35 1.24 -3.07
N THR A 231 -18.53 2.24 -3.36
CA THR A 231 -17.54 2.82 -2.44
C THR A 231 -18.21 3.51 -1.26
N PHE A 232 -19.26 4.30 -1.49
CA PHE A 232 -20.02 4.95 -0.43
C PHE A 232 -20.68 3.95 0.52
N LEU A 233 -21.38 2.94 -0.02
CA LEU A 233 -22.01 1.88 0.76
C LEU A 233 -20.99 1.07 1.55
N THR A 234 -19.83 0.80 0.96
CA THR A 234 -18.72 0.15 1.67
C THR A 234 -18.23 1.03 2.82
N GLY A 235 -18.09 2.34 2.61
CA GLY A 235 -17.78 3.30 3.68
C GLY A 235 -18.79 3.29 4.83
N VAL A 236 -20.09 3.16 4.54
CA VAL A 236 -21.15 3.00 5.57
C VAL A 236 -20.98 1.68 6.33
N VAL A 237 -20.70 0.57 5.63
CA VAL A 237 -20.44 -0.74 6.27
C VAL A 237 -19.21 -0.66 7.17
N LEU A 238 -18.12 -0.04 6.70
CA LEU A 238 -16.91 0.17 7.50
C LEU A 238 -17.23 1.02 8.75
N PHE A 239 -18.03 2.07 8.61
CA PHE A 239 -18.39 2.93 9.75
C PHE A 239 -19.11 2.15 10.87
N LEU A 240 -19.92 1.15 10.51
CA LEU A 240 -20.69 0.36 11.45
C LEU A 240 -19.92 -0.85 12.02
N PHE A 241 -19.08 -1.50 11.20
CA PHE A 241 -18.49 -2.81 11.53
C PHE A 241 -16.97 -2.81 11.69
N LEU A 242 -16.24 -1.82 11.15
CA LEU A 242 -14.78 -1.77 11.23
C LEU A 242 -14.34 -1.45 12.66
N ALA A 243 -13.49 -2.30 13.22
CA ALA A 243 -12.83 -2.07 14.49
C ALA A 243 -11.34 -1.81 14.24
N ALA A 244 -10.79 -0.72 14.79
CA ALA A 244 -9.38 -0.40 14.62
C ALA A 244 -8.47 -1.22 15.55
N SER A 245 -9.02 -1.80 16.62
CA SER A 245 -8.31 -2.67 17.55
C SER A 245 -9.19 -3.82 18.05
N PRO A 246 -8.60 -4.93 18.55
CA PRO A 246 -9.35 -6.00 19.20
C PRO A 246 -10.23 -5.52 20.35
N THR A 247 -9.82 -4.47 21.08
CA THR A 247 -10.62 -3.92 22.19
C THR A 247 -11.92 -3.26 21.74
N GLU A 248 -11.92 -2.67 20.55
CA GLU A 248 -13.09 -2.01 19.93
C GLU A 248 -13.99 -2.98 19.17
N ALA A 249 -13.52 -4.21 18.92
CA ALA A 249 -14.25 -5.21 18.14
C ALA A 249 -15.48 -5.73 18.89
N LYS A 250 -16.66 -5.21 18.53
CA LYS A 250 -17.96 -5.63 19.11
C LYS A 250 -18.33 -7.09 18.81
N TRP A 251 -17.77 -7.66 17.76
CA TRP A 251 -18.01 -9.05 17.34
C TRP A 251 -17.13 -10.07 18.06
N LEU A 252 -16.14 -9.63 18.87
CA LEU A 252 -15.35 -10.49 19.75
C LEU A 252 -15.92 -10.49 21.17
N THR A 253 -16.00 -11.65 21.81
CA THR A 253 -16.28 -11.74 23.25
C THR A 253 -15.08 -11.25 24.06
N GLU A 254 -15.28 -10.87 25.33
CA GLU A 254 -14.17 -10.40 26.18
C GLU A 254 -13.03 -11.43 26.31
N GLU A 255 -13.33 -12.73 26.33
CA GLU A 255 -12.31 -13.79 26.30
C GLU A 255 -11.55 -13.85 24.98
N GLU A 256 -12.26 -13.76 23.85
CA GLU A 256 -11.65 -13.76 22.53
C GLU A 256 -10.79 -12.50 22.31
N LYS A 257 -11.16 -11.36 22.90
CA LYS A 257 -10.37 -10.11 22.87
C LYS A 257 -9.04 -10.30 23.58
N VAL A 258 -9.03 -10.93 24.76
CA VAL A 258 -7.79 -11.23 25.51
C VAL A 258 -6.90 -12.16 24.67
N ILE A 259 -7.45 -13.21 24.08
CA ILE A 259 -6.70 -14.12 23.20
C ILE A 259 -6.16 -13.37 21.96
N ALA A 260 -6.96 -12.50 21.34
CA ALA A 260 -6.53 -11.71 20.20
C ALA A 260 -5.36 -10.76 20.56
N LEU A 261 -5.41 -10.12 21.73
CA LEU A 261 -4.34 -9.26 22.24
C LEU A 261 -3.06 -10.06 22.56
N GLU A 262 -3.17 -11.21 23.24
CA GLU A 262 -2.02 -12.06 23.55
C GLU A 262 -1.35 -12.60 22.27
N ARG A 263 -2.13 -12.95 21.23
CA ARG A 263 -1.60 -13.37 19.92
C ARG A 263 -0.67 -12.32 19.31
N VAL A 264 -1.06 -11.05 19.35
CA VAL A 264 -0.30 -9.95 18.74
C VAL A 264 0.68 -9.30 19.70
N ARG A 265 0.72 -9.70 20.98
CA ARG A 265 1.66 -9.19 21.97
C ARG A 265 3.12 -9.32 21.51
N GLY A 266 3.45 -10.44 20.88
CA GLY A 266 4.77 -10.70 20.29
C GLY A 266 5.13 -9.82 19.09
N ASN A 267 4.15 -9.12 18.49
CA ASN A 267 4.46 -8.17 17.41
C ASN A 267 5.23 -6.95 17.93
N LYS A 268 5.12 -6.65 19.22
CA LYS A 268 5.67 -5.42 19.85
C LYS A 268 5.25 -4.15 19.11
N THR A 269 4.11 -4.18 18.40
CA THR A 269 3.48 -3.02 17.77
C THR A 269 2.81 -2.09 18.78
N GLY A 270 3.03 -2.35 20.08
CA GLY A 270 2.60 -1.53 21.21
C GLY A 270 3.29 -0.18 21.16
N THR A 271 2.65 0.74 20.43
CA THR A 271 2.80 2.18 20.55
C THR A 271 4.18 2.65 20.98
N GLU A 272 5.17 2.51 20.10
CA GLU A 272 6.31 3.41 20.18
C GLU A 272 5.73 4.81 20.06
N ILE A 273 5.87 5.61 21.11
CA ILE A 273 5.78 7.06 20.99
C ILE A 273 6.77 7.37 19.88
N TRP A 274 6.28 7.77 18.71
CA TRP A 274 7.15 8.13 17.61
C TRP A 274 8.09 9.21 18.13
N LYS A 275 9.34 8.82 18.40
CA LYS A 275 10.40 9.72 18.81
C LYS A 275 11.27 9.86 17.60
N PHE A 276 11.10 10.98 16.92
CA PHE A 276 11.96 11.33 15.81
C PHE A 276 13.42 11.24 16.22
N ASN A 277 14.18 10.39 15.54
CA ASN A 277 15.59 10.22 15.79
C ASN A 277 16.41 10.69 14.58
N ALA A 278 17.04 11.85 14.71
CA ALA A 278 17.84 12.46 13.65
C ALA A 278 19.03 11.58 13.21
N SER A 279 19.57 10.74 14.11
CA SER A 279 20.68 9.83 13.75
C SER A 279 20.19 8.71 12.83
N GLN A 280 19.01 8.15 13.11
CA GLN A 280 18.37 7.17 12.23
C GLN A 280 18.00 7.77 10.87
N LEU A 281 17.53 9.03 10.84
CA LEU A 281 17.27 9.71 9.57
C LEU A 281 18.56 9.89 8.76
N ARG A 282 19.65 10.34 9.40
CA ARG A 282 20.95 10.48 8.74
C ARG A 282 21.45 9.14 8.20
N GLU A 283 21.28 8.07 8.97
CA GLU A 283 21.61 6.72 8.52
C GLU A 283 20.75 6.31 7.31
N ALA A 284 19.44 6.58 7.33
CA ALA A 284 18.54 6.31 6.22
C ALA A 284 18.97 7.02 4.93
N LEU A 285 19.36 8.30 5.02
CA LEU A 285 19.80 9.10 3.87
C LEU A 285 21.14 8.64 3.29
N HIS A 286 21.98 7.98 4.07
CA HIS A 286 23.24 7.39 3.62
C HIS A 286 23.08 5.93 3.15
N ASP A 287 21.90 5.33 3.34
CA ASP A 287 21.60 3.97 2.92
C ASP A 287 21.28 3.91 1.42
N VAL A 288 22.11 3.21 0.65
CA VAL A 288 21.91 3.02 -0.79
C VAL A 288 20.55 2.41 -1.13
N ARG A 289 19.99 1.59 -0.23
CA ARG A 289 18.69 0.95 -0.44
C ARG A 289 17.54 1.94 -0.51
N LEU A 290 17.65 3.10 0.15
CA LEU A 290 16.63 4.15 0.09
C LEU A 290 16.45 4.63 -1.36
N TYR A 291 17.57 4.92 -2.02
CA TYR A 291 17.59 5.36 -3.42
C TYR A 291 17.21 4.23 -4.38
N LEU A 292 17.62 2.99 -4.11
CA LEU A 292 17.19 1.83 -4.90
C LEU A 292 15.67 1.65 -4.82
N THR A 293 15.08 1.68 -3.63
CA THR A 293 13.62 1.62 -3.45
C THR A 293 12.94 2.74 -4.23
N PHE A 294 13.39 3.99 -4.07
CA PHE A 294 12.85 5.13 -4.81
C PHE A 294 12.88 4.93 -6.34
N LEU A 295 14.02 4.53 -6.89
CA LEU A 295 14.19 4.32 -8.33
C LEU A 295 13.39 3.13 -8.87
N VAL A 296 13.30 2.05 -8.10
CA VAL A 296 12.46 0.89 -8.46
C VAL A 296 10.99 1.31 -8.52
N LEU A 297 10.52 2.08 -7.54
CA LEU A 297 9.12 2.54 -7.50
C LEU A 297 8.80 3.51 -8.64
N ILE A 298 9.72 4.38 -9.05
CA ILE A 298 9.56 5.17 -10.28
C ILE A 298 9.46 4.24 -11.49
N SER A 299 10.34 3.25 -11.57
CA SER A 299 10.43 2.37 -12.73
C SER A 299 9.22 1.46 -12.91
N ILE A 300 8.57 1.07 -11.83
CA ILE A 300 7.32 0.32 -11.83
C ILE A 300 6.11 1.27 -11.98
N GLY A 301 6.17 2.44 -11.33
CA GLY A 301 5.09 3.43 -11.35
C GLY A 301 4.83 3.98 -12.75
N MET A 302 5.85 4.12 -13.59
CA MET A 302 5.68 4.68 -14.93
C MET A 302 4.88 3.77 -15.87
N PRO A 303 5.19 2.46 -16.04
CA PRO A 303 4.29 1.53 -16.71
C PRO A 303 2.91 1.45 -16.05
N ASN A 304 2.85 1.53 -14.71
CA ASN A 304 1.59 1.47 -13.97
C ASN A 304 0.64 2.62 -14.32
N GLY A 305 1.12 3.86 -14.31
CA GLY A 305 0.28 5.01 -14.65
C GLY A 305 -0.21 4.95 -16.09
N GLY A 306 0.67 4.52 -17.01
CA GLY A 306 0.34 4.31 -18.41
C GLY A 306 -0.75 3.27 -18.64
N LEU A 307 -0.55 2.05 -18.13
CA LEU A 307 -1.51 0.95 -18.28
C LEU A 307 -2.82 1.19 -17.53
N THR A 308 -2.78 1.86 -16.38
CA THR A 308 -3.99 2.25 -15.62
C THR A 308 -4.85 3.23 -16.42
N ALA A 309 -4.23 4.20 -17.11
CA ALA A 309 -4.94 5.21 -17.88
C ALA A 309 -5.28 4.79 -19.32
N PHE A 310 -4.52 3.88 -19.95
CA PHE A 310 -4.69 3.52 -21.36
C PHE A 310 -4.96 2.04 -21.62
N GLY A 311 -5.01 1.18 -20.59
CA GLY A 311 -5.13 -0.28 -20.73
C GLY A 311 -6.23 -0.75 -21.70
N PRO A 312 -7.51 -0.42 -21.44
CA PRO A 312 -8.61 -0.71 -22.37
C PRO A 312 -8.45 -0.05 -23.74
N THR A 313 -7.83 1.13 -23.83
CA THR A 313 -7.53 1.77 -25.12
C THR A 313 -6.50 0.96 -25.93
N ILE A 314 -5.45 0.41 -25.28
CA ILE A 314 -4.45 -0.44 -25.93
C ILE A 314 -5.11 -1.70 -26.50
N ILE A 315 -5.98 -2.35 -25.72
CA ILE A 315 -6.70 -3.54 -26.17
C ILE A 315 -7.66 -3.20 -27.32
N ASN A 316 -8.41 -2.09 -27.23
CA ASN A 316 -9.29 -1.65 -28.32
C ASN A 316 -8.51 -1.36 -29.61
N ASN A 317 -7.30 -0.81 -29.51
CA ASN A 317 -6.42 -0.56 -30.65
C ASN A 317 -5.89 -1.84 -31.32
N PHE A 318 -6.05 -3.01 -30.71
CA PHE A 318 -5.84 -4.30 -31.38
C PHE A 318 -7.01 -4.68 -32.31
N GLY A 319 -8.01 -3.81 -32.50
CA GLY A 319 -9.12 -4.02 -33.43
C GLY A 319 -10.31 -4.78 -32.86
N TYR A 320 -10.38 -4.94 -31.53
CA TYR A 320 -11.56 -5.50 -30.85
C TYR A 320 -12.62 -4.42 -30.65
N ASP A 321 -13.90 -4.80 -30.71
CA ASP A 321 -15.02 -3.93 -30.34
C ASP A 321 -15.00 -3.57 -28.84
N VAL A 322 -15.72 -2.51 -28.46
CA VAL A 322 -15.74 -2.01 -27.07
C VAL A 322 -16.24 -3.08 -26.08
N PRO A 323 -17.38 -3.79 -26.32
CA PRO A 323 -17.81 -4.88 -25.44
C PRO A 323 -16.75 -5.98 -25.26
N THR A 324 -16.16 -6.48 -26.35
CA THR A 324 -15.11 -7.51 -26.26
C THR A 324 -13.87 -7.00 -25.55
N THR A 325 -13.47 -5.75 -25.80
CA THR A 325 -12.34 -5.11 -25.11
C THR A 325 -12.53 -5.09 -23.59
N GLN A 326 -13.74 -4.79 -23.11
CA GLN A 326 -14.04 -4.79 -21.68
C GLN A 326 -13.94 -6.21 -21.09
N LEU A 327 -14.42 -7.23 -21.81
CA LEU A 327 -14.29 -8.64 -21.39
C LEU A 327 -12.84 -9.14 -21.43
N LEU A 328 -12.02 -8.69 -22.38
CA LEU A 328 -10.60 -9.00 -22.42
C LEU A 328 -9.85 -8.40 -21.22
N ASN A 329 -10.28 -7.27 -20.67
CA ASN A 329 -9.74 -6.78 -19.40
C ASN A 329 -10.02 -7.75 -18.23
N VAL A 330 -11.19 -8.40 -18.22
CA VAL A 330 -11.52 -9.44 -17.23
C VAL A 330 -10.52 -10.60 -17.32
N GLY A 331 -10.21 -11.05 -18.54
CA GLY A 331 -9.20 -12.09 -18.77
C GLY A 331 -7.80 -11.69 -18.30
N SER A 332 -7.39 -10.45 -18.56
CA SER A 332 -6.10 -9.91 -18.10
C SER A 332 -6.01 -9.84 -16.57
N GLY A 333 -7.09 -9.42 -15.91
CA GLY A 333 -7.20 -9.40 -14.45
C GLY A 333 -7.14 -10.79 -13.83
N ALA A 334 -7.88 -11.76 -14.39
CA ALA A 334 -7.86 -13.15 -13.92
C ALA A 334 -6.45 -13.77 -14.04
N ALA A 335 -5.76 -13.51 -15.15
CA ALA A 335 -4.38 -13.94 -15.34
C ALA A 335 -3.43 -13.32 -14.30
N GLN A 336 -3.67 -12.06 -13.89
CA GLN A 336 -2.90 -11.42 -12.82
C GLN A 336 -3.13 -12.07 -11.45
N VAL A 337 -4.36 -12.46 -11.12
CA VAL A 337 -4.65 -13.20 -9.88
C VAL A 337 -3.87 -14.52 -9.85
N VAL A 338 -3.88 -15.27 -10.97
CA VAL A 338 -3.09 -16.50 -11.11
C VAL A 338 -1.59 -16.20 -11.01
N GLY A 339 -1.13 -15.12 -11.63
CA GLY A 339 0.27 -14.67 -11.57
C GLY A 339 0.74 -14.38 -10.15
N VAL A 340 -0.08 -13.73 -9.31
CA VAL A 340 0.25 -13.47 -7.90
C VAL A 340 0.41 -14.79 -7.15
N VAL A 341 -0.51 -15.73 -7.34
CA VAL A 341 -0.44 -17.06 -6.71
C VAL A 341 0.82 -17.80 -7.14
N LEU A 342 1.14 -17.79 -8.43
CA LEU A 342 2.38 -18.39 -8.96
C LEU A 342 3.63 -17.74 -8.37
N ALA A 343 3.67 -16.40 -8.26
CA ALA A 343 4.80 -15.69 -7.67
C ALA A 343 5.00 -16.04 -6.19
N LEU A 344 3.92 -16.27 -5.43
CA LEU A 344 4.02 -16.77 -4.05
C LEU A 344 4.61 -18.19 -3.99
N PHE A 345 4.22 -19.07 -4.92
CA PHE A 345 4.85 -20.38 -5.03
C PHE A 345 6.34 -20.24 -5.39
N VAL A 346 6.70 -19.41 -6.37
CA VAL A 346 8.11 -19.16 -6.72
C VAL A 346 8.90 -18.63 -5.52
N ALA A 347 8.33 -17.69 -4.75
CA ALA A 347 8.96 -17.15 -3.54
C ALA A 347 9.19 -18.20 -2.45
N LYS A 348 8.32 -19.21 -2.35
CA LYS A 348 8.46 -20.31 -1.39
C LYS A 348 9.56 -21.30 -1.78
N TRP A 349 9.76 -21.52 -3.08
CA TRP A 349 10.73 -22.52 -3.59
C TRP A 349 12.10 -21.93 -3.94
N THR A 350 12.20 -20.62 -4.09
CA THR A 350 13.44 -19.92 -4.44
C THR A 350 13.80 -18.88 -3.37
N ASN A 351 14.00 -17.62 -3.78
CA ASN A 351 14.27 -16.46 -2.92
C ASN A 351 13.35 -15.31 -3.35
N ARG A 352 13.14 -14.33 -2.47
CA ARG A 352 12.21 -13.21 -2.70
C ARG A 352 12.70 -12.28 -3.82
N THR A 353 14.01 -12.19 -4.04
CA THR A 353 14.60 -11.49 -5.20
C THR A 353 14.19 -12.15 -6.52
N ILE A 354 14.30 -13.48 -6.62
CA ILE A 354 13.94 -14.22 -7.84
C ILE A 354 12.44 -14.10 -8.11
N ALA A 355 11.63 -14.22 -7.06
CA ALA A 355 10.18 -14.01 -7.15
C ALA A 355 9.80 -12.59 -7.59
N GLY A 356 10.64 -11.58 -7.33
CA GLY A 356 10.44 -10.20 -7.78
C GLY A 356 10.88 -9.97 -9.23
N VAL A 357 11.98 -10.60 -9.66
CA VAL A 357 12.50 -10.47 -11.03
C VAL A 357 11.69 -11.28 -12.05
N PHE A 358 11.19 -12.45 -11.66
CA PHE A 358 10.38 -13.32 -12.52
C PHE A 358 9.20 -12.62 -13.22
N PRO A 359 8.28 -11.92 -12.52
CA PRO A 359 7.17 -11.23 -13.17
C PRO A 359 7.62 -10.08 -14.09
N LEU A 360 8.77 -9.46 -13.83
CA LEU A 360 9.34 -8.43 -14.70
C LEU A 360 9.90 -9.03 -16.00
N VAL A 361 10.49 -10.22 -15.94
CA VAL A 361 10.92 -10.94 -17.14
C VAL A 361 9.72 -11.31 -18.00
N LEU A 362 8.64 -11.83 -17.40
CA LEU A 362 7.38 -12.06 -18.11
C LEU A 362 6.85 -10.77 -18.75
N ALA A 363 6.94 -9.66 -18.02
CA ALA A 363 6.48 -8.37 -18.53
C ALA A 363 7.33 -7.85 -19.69
N CYS A 364 8.65 -8.07 -19.68
CA CYS A 364 9.54 -7.76 -20.80
C CYS A 364 9.17 -8.58 -22.04
N VAL A 365 8.91 -9.89 -21.89
CA VAL A 365 8.44 -10.74 -22.98
C VAL A 365 7.11 -10.22 -23.52
N GLY A 366 6.18 -9.85 -22.64
CA GLY A 366 4.89 -9.28 -23.01
C GLY A 366 5.00 -7.97 -23.80
N ALA A 367 5.85 -7.05 -23.34
CA ALA A 367 6.11 -5.79 -24.03
C ALA A 367 6.78 -6.02 -25.40
N ALA A 368 7.73 -6.95 -25.49
CA ALA A 368 8.36 -7.33 -26.75
C ALA A 368 7.35 -7.95 -27.73
N MET A 369 6.43 -8.79 -27.26
CA MET A 369 5.35 -9.35 -28.08
C MET A 369 4.42 -8.26 -28.63
N MET A 370 4.04 -7.27 -27.81
CA MET A 370 3.19 -6.16 -28.26
C MET A 370 3.87 -5.27 -29.32
N LEU A 371 5.21 -5.20 -29.31
CA LEU A 371 6.02 -4.40 -30.23
C LEU A 371 6.39 -5.17 -31.52
N GLY A 372 6.76 -6.45 -31.40
CA GLY A 372 7.33 -7.23 -32.49
C GLY A 372 6.32 -8.02 -33.32
N ILE A 373 5.13 -8.32 -32.77
CA ILE A 373 4.11 -9.08 -33.48
C ILE A 373 3.29 -8.14 -34.37
N SER A 374 3.18 -8.51 -35.65
CA SER A 374 2.38 -7.79 -36.64
C SER A 374 0.91 -7.65 -36.21
N SER A 375 0.28 -6.55 -36.64
CA SER A 375 -1.15 -6.28 -36.45
C SER A 375 -2.07 -7.33 -37.10
N SER A 376 -1.54 -8.22 -37.94
CA SER A 376 -2.27 -9.39 -38.45
C SER A 376 -2.59 -10.43 -37.38
N ASN A 377 -1.86 -10.45 -36.25
CA ASN A 377 -2.06 -11.43 -35.18
C ASN A 377 -2.36 -10.75 -33.83
N ASN A 378 -3.51 -10.08 -33.76
CA ASN A 378 -3.96 -9.34 -32.59
C ASN A 378 -4.18 -10.21 -31.34
N ASN A 379 -4.53 -11.49 -31.50
CA ASN A 379 -4.63 -12.43 -30.38
C ASN A 379 -3.29 -12.63 -29.68
N ALA A 380 -2.20 -12.71 -30.44
CA ALA A 380 -0.86 -12.84 -29.86
C ALA A 380 -0.37 -11.52 -29.23
N ARG A 381 -0.74 -10.36 -29.79
CA ARG A 381 -0.49 -9.04 -29.17
C ARG A 381 -1.23 -8.90 -27.83
N TYR A 382 -2.47 -9.38 -27.75
CA TYR A 382 -3.22 -9.46 -26.49
C TYR A 382 -2.55 -10.40 -25.48
N GLY A 383 -2.07 -11.56 -25.90
CA GLY A 383 -1.23 -12.43 -25.03
C GLY A 383 -0.01 -11.69 -24.47
N GLY A 384 0.63 -10.85 -25.29
CA GLY A 384 1.69 -9.94 -24.85
C GLY A 384 1.24 -8.93 -23.80
N TYR A 385 0.05 -8.33 -23.97
CA TYR A 385 -0.54 -7.44 -22.96
C TYR A 385 -0.78 -8.15 -21.62
N VAL A 386 -1.32 -9.37 -21.64
CA VAL A 386 -1.57 -10.18 -20.43
C VAL A 386 -0.27 -10.47 -19.66
N LEU A 387 0.80 -10.78 -20.37
CA LEU A 387 2.13 -10.99 -19.77
C LEU A 387 2.74 -9.68 -19.24
N ALA A 388 2.62 -8.58 -19.99
CA ALA A 388 3.04 -7.26 -19.55
C ALA A 388 2.36 -6.85 -18.24
N TYR A 389 1.07 -7.15 -18.09
CA TYR A 389 0.26 -6.81 -16.92
C TYR A 389 0.69 -7.51 -15.61
N GLN A 390 1.63 -8.46 -15.67
CA GLN A 390 2.15 -9.17 -14.49
C GLN A 390 3.19 -8.36 -13.69
N PHE A 391 3.75 -7.29 -14.28
CA PHE A 391 4.82 -6.50 -13.65
C PHE A 391 4.54 -6.00 -12.21
N PRO A 392 3.31 -5.62 -11.77
CA PRO A 392 3.09 -5.06 -10.43
C PRO A 392 3.37 -6.07 -9.31
N ILE A 393 3.39 -7.36 -9.62
CA ILE A 393 3.62 -8.45 -8.66
C ILE A 393 4.98 -8.30 -7.96
N CYS A 394 5.98 -7.71 -8.63
CA CYS A 394 7.30 -7.50 -8.05
C CYS A 394 7.31 -6.57 -6.82
N VAL A 395 6.26 -5.74 -6.64
CA VAL A 395 6.12 -4.85 -5.47
C VAL A 395 6.03 -5.64 -4.16
N LEU A 396 5.51 -6.88 -4.20
CA LEU A 396 5.50 -7.77 -3.04
C LEU A 396 6.92 -8.04 -2.50
N SER A 397 7.89 -8.21 -3.39
CA SER A 397 9.30 -8.40 -3.00
C SER A 397 9.88 -7.14 -2.37
N ILE A 398 9.55 -5.96 -2.90
CA ILE A 398 10.04 -4.67 -2.36
C ILE A 398 9.46 -4.42 -0.96
N ASN A 399 8.16 -4.60 -0.79
CA ASN A 399 7.52 -4.47 0.53
C ASN A 399 8.15 -5.41 1.55
N THR A 400 8.49 -6.62 1.11
CA THR A 400 9.17 -7.58 1.96
C THR A 400 10.60 -7.16 2.31
N PHE A 401 11.35 -6.59 1.35
CA PHE A 401 12.68 -6.05 1.61
C PHE A 401 12.66 -4.86 2.57
N MET A 402 11.61 -4.02 2.51
CA MET A 402 11.44 -2.91 3.44
C MET A 402 11.01 -3.37 4.83
N THR A 403 9.98 -4.22 4.92
CA THR A 403 9.41 -4.64 6.21
C THR A 403 10.35 -5.55 6.99
N ALA A 404 11.07 -6.45 6.31
CA ALA A 404 11.97 -7.41 6.95
C ALA A 404 13.46 -7.01 6.88
N GLY A 405 13.85 -6.08 6.01
CA GLY A 405 15.25 -5.72 5.79
C GLY A 405 15.69 -4.40 6.43
N ILE A 406 14.76 -3.65 7.04
CA ILE A 406 15.02 -2.33 7.62
C ILE A 406 14.48 -2.31 9.05
N SER A 407 15.26 -1.77 9.98
CA SER A 407 14.85 -1.52 11.36
C SER A 407 15.06 -0.05 11.72
N GLY A 408 14.46 0.41 12.81
CA GLY A 408 14.43 1.81 13.21
C GLY A 408 13.14 2.50 12.78
N THR A 409 12.41 3.09 13.71
CA THR A 409 11.13 3.76 13.42
C THR A 409 11.28 4.93 12.45
N THR A 410 12.25 5.81 12.68
CA THR A 410 12.49 6.99 11.84
C THR A 410 13.08 6.57 10.48
N LYS A 411 13.93 5.54 10.46
CA LYS A 411 14.47 4.96 9.22
C LYS A 411 13.37 4.34 8.35
N LYS A 412 12.49 3.51 8.92
CA LYS A 412 11.33 2.93 8.22
C LYS A 412 10.41 4.01 7.66
N PHE A 413 10.16 5.07 8.43
CA PHE A 413 9.38 6.21 7.96
C PHE A 413 10.01 6.87 6.73
N ALA A 414 11.31 7.17 6.76
CA ALA A 414 12.02 7.76 5.61
C ALA A 414 11.95 6.87 4.35
N PHE A 415 12.10 5.55 4.52
CA PHE A 415 11.92 4.60 3.43
C PHE A 415 10.47 4.54 2.92
N GLY A 416 9.48 4.66 3.80
CA GLY A 416 8.07 4.79 3.44
C GLY A 416 7.80 6.03 2.60
N CYS A 417 8.36 7.18 2.97
CA CYS A 417 8.27 8.42 2.18
C CYS A 417 8.92 8.27 0.80
N ALA A 418 10.12 7.66 0.74
CA ALA A 418 10.81 7.41 -0.54
C ALA A 418 10.00 6.46 -1.44
N TYR A 419 9.43 5.40 -0.87
CA TYR A 419 8.54 4.48 -1.58
C TYR A 419 7.33 5.23 -2.17
N GLN A 420 6.65 6.03 -1.37
CA GLN A 420 5.43 6.71 -1.78
C GLN A 420 5.70 7.81 -2.82
N LEU A 421 6.77 8.58 -2.63
CA LEU A 421 7.20 9.61 -3.57
C LEU A 421 7.58 9.00 -4.92
N GLY A 422 8.36 7.90 -4.92
CA GLY A 422 8.74 7.20 -6.15
C GLY A 422 7.53 6.66 -6.89
N TYR A 423 6.58 6.06 -6.17
CA TYR A 423 5.34 5.53 -6.75
C TYR A 423 4.51 6.65 -7.41
N ALA A 424 4.33 7.77 -6.73
CA ALA A 424 3.55 8.89 -7.27
C ALA A 424 4.24 9.53 -8.49
N ILE A 425 5.55 9.80 -8.43
CA ILE A 425 6.31 10.38 -9.55
C ILE A 425 6.23 9.47 -10.78
N GLY A 426 6.46 8.16 -10.62
CA GLY A 426 6.34 7.21 -11.72
C GLY A 426 4.96 7.28 -12.37
N ASN A 427 3.90 7.24 -11.56
CA ASN A 427 2.53 7.29 -12.06
C ASN A 427 2.12 8.64 -12.67
N ILE A 428 2.73 9.75 -12.26
CA ILE A 428 2.56 11.06 -12.91
C ILE A 428 3.16 11.05 -14.32
N ILE A 429 4.35 10.46 -14.48
CA ILE A 429 5.07 10.40 -15.76
C ILE A 429 4.42 9.40 -16.72
N GLY A 430 3.90 8.28 -16.23
CA GLY A 430 3.37 7.17 -17.03
C GLY A 430 2.40 7.59 -18.16
N PRO A 431 1.27 8.24 -17.86
CA PRO A 431 0.31 8.70 -18.87
C PRO A 431 0.89 9.67 -19.90
N GLN A 432 1.95 10.41 -19.55
CA GLN A 432 2.60 11.39 -20.43
C GLN A 432 3.44 10.74 -21.53
N THR A 433 3.76 9.44 -21.39
CA THR A 433 4.43 8.66 -22.45
C THR A 433 3.50 8.30 -23.61
N TYR A 434 2.17 8.34 -23.41
CA TYR A 434 1.15 8.03 -24.40
C TYR A 434 0.76 9.29 -25.18
N ARG A 435 1.61 9.64 -26.15
CA ARG A 435 1.45 10.85 -26.96
C ARG A 435 0.41 10.68 -28.06
N ALA A 436 -0.27 11.77 -28.39
CA ALA A 436 -1.24 11.82 -29.50
C ALA A 436 -0.60 11.47 -30.85
N SER A 437 0.65 11.89 -31.07
CA SER A 437 1.42 11.63 -32.29
C SER A 437 1.66 10.15 -32.55
N ASP A 438 1.65 9.34 -31.50
CA ASP A 438 2.04 7.94 -31.57
C ASP A 438 0.81 7.02 -31.59
N ALA A 439 -0.39 7.58 -31.51
CA ALA A 439 -1.63 6.83 -31.64
C ALA A 439 -1.78 6.26 -33.06
N PRO A 440 -2.35 5.06 -33.24
CA PRO A 440 -2.95 4.19 -32.24
C PRO A 440 -1.98 3.20 -31.58
N ASP A 441 -0.79 2.99 -32.13
CA ASP A 441 0.10 1.92 -31.67
C ASP A 441 0.90 2.27 -30.40
N TYR A 442 1.09 3.56 -30.10
CA TYR A 442 1.83 4.08 -28.95
C TYR A 442 3.22 3.45 -28.79
N TYR A 443 4.02 3.42 -29.87
CA TYR A 443 5.35 2.82 -29.88
C TYR A 443 6.26 3.37 -28.78
N THR A 444 6.32 4.70 -28.62
CA THR A 444 7.13 5.36 -27.58
C THR A 444 6.77 4.83 -26.19
N ALA A 445 5.48 4.80 -25.84
CA ALA A 445 5.03 4.31 -24.55
C ALA A 445 5.43 2.84 -24.33
N LYS A 446 5.29 2.00 -25.36
CA LYS A 446 5.67 0.58 -25.29
C LYS A 446 7.18 0.37 -25.14
N TYR A 447 8.01 1.13 -25.86
CA TYR A 447 9.48 1.09 -25.70
C TYR A 447 9.91 1.56 -24.31
N THR A 448 9.33 2.67 -23.86
CA THR A 448 9.58 3.21 -22.52
C THR A 448 9.15 2.20 -21.45
N MET A 449 7.99 1.56 -21.58
CA MET A 449 7.55 0.49 -20.69
C MET A 449 8.54 -0.68 -20.63
N LEU A 450 9.01 -1.18 -21.78
CA LEU A 450 10.01 -2.26 -21.82
C LEU A 450 11.33 -1.85 -21.14
N ALA A 451 11.83 -0.65 -21.44
CA ALA A 451 13.07 -0.15 -20.85
C ALA A 451 12.99 -0.09 -19.33
N PHE A 452 11.88 0.40 -18.78
CA PHE A 452 11.72 0.51 -17.34
C PHE A 452 11.41 -0.81 -16.64
N PHE A 453 10.82 -1.81 -17.32
CA PHE A 453 10.78 -3.18 -16.80
C PHE A 453 12.18 -3.78 -16.64
N VAL A 454 13.06 -3.56 -17.63
CA VAL A 454 14.47 -4.00 -17.56
C VAL A 454 15.20 -3.28 -16.43
N VAL A 455 15.05 -1.96 -16.32
CA VAL A 455 15.66 -1.18 -15.23
C VAL A 455 15.15 -1.66 -13.87
N ALA A 456 13.84 -1.87 -13.69
CA ALA A 456 13.30 -2.40 -12.44
C ALA A 456 13.89 -3.77 -12.09
N ALA A 457 14.04 -4.66 -13.07
CA ALA A 457 14.60 -5.99 -12.86
C ALA A 457 16.07 -5.92 -12.42
N ILE A 458 16.87 -5.05 -13.05
CA ILE A 458 18.27 -4.80 -12.68
C ILE A 458 18.35 -4.24 -11.27
N LEU A 459 17.54 -3.24 -10.94
CA LEU A 459 17.57 -2.60 -9.61
C LEU A 459 17.16 -3.55 -8.49
N ILE A 460 16.12 -4.38 -8.69
CA ILE A 460 15.74 -5.43 -7.73
C ILE A 460 16.87 -6.47 -7.59
N GLY A 461 17.51 -6.85 -8.71
CA GLY A 461 18.68 -7.74 -8.70
C GLY A 461 19.85 -7.17 -7.88
N ILE A 462 20.17 -5.88 -8.08
CA ILE A 462 21.20 -5.17 -7.31
C ILE A 462 20.85 -5.17 -5.82
N TYR A 463 19.59 -4.90 -5.47
CA TYR A 463 19.11 -4.92 -4.09
C TYR A 463 19.32 -6.30 -3.44
N GLY A 464 18.95 -7.38 -4.14
CA GLY A 464 19.15 -8.75 -3.67
C GLY A 464 20.63 -9.14 -3.52
N VAL A 465 21.48 -8.75 -4.47
CA VAL A 465 22.94 -8.98 -4.41
C VAL A 465 23.57 -8.23 -3.23
N LEU A 466 23.11 -7.02 -2.94
CA LEU A 466 23.56 -6.24 -1.79
C LEU A 466 23.24 -6.96 -0.47
N HIS A 467 21.99 -7.40 -0.31
CA HIS A 467 21.56 -8.20 0.83
C HIS A 467 22.35 -9.49 0.98
N HIS A 468 22.65 -10.17 -0.14
CA HIS A 468 23.47 -11.38 -0.14
C HIS A 468 24.90 -11.11 0.33
N ARG A 469 25.54 -10.06 -0.19
CA ARG A 469 26.90 -9.67 0.20
C ARG A 469 26.98 -9.27 1.66
N TRP A 470 25.98 -8.56 2.18
CA TRP A 470 25.93 -8.19 3.60
C TRP A 470 25.71 -9.39 4.50
N ASN A 471 24.83 -10.32 4.14
CA ASN A 471 24.67 -11.58 4.88
C ASN A 471 25.98 -12.38 4.91
N GLN A 472 26.66 -12.54 3.76
CA GLN A 472 27.97 -13.20 3.72
C GLN A 472 29.04 -12.47 4.55
N ARG A 473 29.01 -11.14 4.60
CA ARG A 473 29.94 -10.35 5.42
C ARG A 473 29.70 -10.58 6.90
N ASN A 474 28.43 -10.59 7.33
CA ASN A 474 28.02 -10.83 8.71
C ASN A 474 28.38 -12.26 9.16
N GLU A 475 28.23 -13.26 8.28
CA GLU A 475 28.66 -14.64 8.54
C GLU A 475 30.19 -14.77 8.67
N LYS A 476 30.97 -14.00 7.90
CA LYS A 476 32.44 -14.07 7.89
C LYS A 476 33.13 -13.33 9.04
N HIS A 477 32.61 -12.17 9.46
CA HIS A 477 33.30 -11.32 10.46
C HIS A 477 32.93 -11.68 11.90
N GLY A 478 31.94 -12.56 12.09
CA GLY A 478 31.34 -12.79 13.40
C GLY A 478 30.64 -11.53 13.94
N PRO A 479 29.87 -11.66 15.02
CA PRO A 479 29.16 -10.54 15.61
C PRO A 479 30.16 -9.58 16.28
N ALA A 480 30.12 -8.27 15.96
CA ALA A 480 31.08 -7.24 16.39
C ALA A 480 31.49 -7.34 17.88
N PRO A 481 32.76 -7.08 18.26
CA PRO A 481 33.23 -7.21 19.64
C PRO A 481 32.53 -6.21 20.58
N MET A 482 32.17 -6.65 21.79
CA MET A 482 31.56 -5.78 22.82
C MET A 482 32.55 -4.68 23.25
N PRO A 483 32.09 -3.44 23.51
CA PRO A 483 32.76 -2.58 24.48
C PRO A 483 32.72 -3.29 25.84
N GLU A 484 33.85 -3.35 26.56
CA GLU A 484 34.03 -4.12 27.81
C GLU A 484 33.05 -3.75 28.97
N HIS A 485 32.09 -2.84 28.78
CA HIS A 485 31.16 -2.35 29.81
C HIS A 485 29.68 -2.49 29.47
N SER A 486 29.29 -3.12 28.34
CA SER A 486 27.89 -3.41 28.07
C SER A 486 27.60 -4.88 28.37
N SER A 487 27.11 -5.17 29.58
CA SER A 487 26.37 -6.40 29.85
C SER A 487 25.39 -6.65 28.69
N ALA A 488 25.40 -7.86 28.13
CA ALA A 488 24.45 -8.27 27.10
C ALA A 488 23.07 -7.73 27.45
N ILE A 489 22.57 -6.77 26.68
CA ILE A 489 21.26 -6.18 26.93
C ILE A 489 20.27 -7.29 26.59
N GLU A 490 19.84 -8.06 27.60
CA GLU A 490 18.58 -8.79 27.54
C GLU A 490 17.56 -7.78 27.00
N ASN A 491 16.97 -8.09 25.84
CA ASN A 491 16.03 -7.24 25.10
C ASN A 491 16.63 -6.26 24.05
N GLU A 492 17.75 -6.56 23.38
CA GLU A 492 18.19 -5.80 22.16
C GLU A 492 17.08 -5.63 21.11
N GLU A 493 16.16 -6.60 20.99
CA GLU A 493 14.99 -6.53 20.10
C GLU A 493 13.89 -5.53 20.52
N PHE A 494 14.04 -4.87 21.67
CA PHE A 494 13.10 -3.90 22.23
C PHE A 494 13.66 -2.48 22.26
N ALA A 495 14.93 -2.31 21.91
CA ALA A 495 15.50 -1.00 21.66
C ALA A 495 15.28 -0.63 20.18
N ASP A 496 14.96 0.65 19.91
CA ASP A 496 14.77 1.19 18.56
C ASP A 496 16.14 1.35 17.84
N PHE A 497 16.80 0.22 17.64
CA PHE A 497 18.05 0.10 16.90
C PHE A 497 17.77 -0.06 15.41
N THR A 498 18.67 0.50 14.60
CA THR A 498 18.65 0.30 13.15
C THR A 498 19.22 -1.06 12.78
N ASP A 499 18.94 -1.52 11.56
CA ASP A 499 19.44 -2.80 11.05
C ASP A 499 20.99 -2.85 10.95
N PHE A 500 21.67 -1.71 10.82
CA PHE A 500 23.13 -1.65 10.88
C PHE A 500 23.68 -1.73 12.32
N GLN A 501 22.87 -1.41 13.32
CA GLN A 501 23.24 -1.49 14.73
C GLN A 501 22.96 -2.90 15.31
N MET A 502 22.04 -3.65 14.70
CA MET A 502 21.66 -5.00 15.15
C MET A 502 22.72 -6.06 14.79
N ARG A 503 23.20 -6.76 15.81
CA ARG A 503 24.34 -7.69 15.74
C ARG A 503 24.06 -8.98 14.96
N ASN A 504 22.81 -9.47 14.98
CA ASN A 504 22.36 -10.71 14.33
C ASN A 504 21.33 -10.48 13.20
N PHE A 505 21.32 -9.30 12.59
CA PHE A 505 20.34 -8.98 11.55
C PHE A 505 20.63 -9.75 10.27
N LYS A 506 19.66 -10.56 9.83
CA LYS A 506 19.71 -11.27 8.54
C LYS A 506 18.82 -10.57 7.54
N TYR A 507 19.45 -10.07 6.48
CA TYR A 507 18.76 -9.38 5.41
C TYR A 507 17.94 -10.38 4.55
N PRO A 508 16.68 -10.06 4.18
CA PRO A 508 15.87 -10.93 3.34
C PRO A 508 16.46 -11.04 1.93
N LEU A 509 16.51 -12.27 1.39
CA LEU A 509 16.97 -12.58 0.04
C LEU A 509 15.82 -12.87 -0.90
#